data_AF-X0SV55-F1
#
_entry.id   AF-X0SV55-F1
#
_cell.length_a   1.000
_cell.length_b   1.000
_cell.length_c   1.000
_cell.angle_alpha   90.00
_cell.angle_beta   90.00
_cell.angle_gamma   90.00
#
_symmetry.space_group_name_H-M   'P 1'
#
loop_
_entity.id
_entity.type
_entity.pdbx_description
1 polymer ?
#
loop_
_entity_poly.entity_id
_entity_poly.type
_entity_poly.pdbx_seq_one_letter_code
_entity_poly.pdbx_strand_id
1 'polypeptide(L)'
;MEKNGVVVSRQEWQENRPAKKIYSITQAGRERFLNWIHSPVKHVRDLRIEFMAKLFFIKELKLEGATDIIDKQVEVLQEKLRLIKVSKEKITDEFQKALHSFKMAQTNSAIDWLKECKNYFSCKH
;
A
#
# COMPACT_ATOMS: atom_id res chain seq x y z
N MET A 1 10.85 8.75 13.09
CA MET A 1 9.99 9.82 12.56
C MET A 1 10.48 11.20 12.97
N GLU A 2 10.69 11.51 14.26
CA GLU A 2 11.29 12.80 14.69
C GLU A 2 12.69 13.05 14.11
N LYS A 3 13.58 12.05 14.14
CA LYS A 3 14.92 12.13 13.54
C LYS A 3 14.92 12.41 12.03
N ASN A 4 13.79 12.21 11.35
CA ASN A 4 13.65 12.45 9.91
C ASN A 4 12.84 13.73 9.60
N GLY A 5 12.50 14.54 10.62
CA GLY A 5 11.78 15.81 10.46
C GLY A 5 10.32 15.68 9.99
N VAL A 6 9.76 14.47 9.91
CA VAL A 6 8.37 14.24 9.42
C VAL A 6 7.31 14.45 10.51
N VAL A 7 7.73 14.52 11.76
CA VAL A 7 6.88 14.79 12.93
C VAL A 7 7.68 15.66 13.90
N VAL A 8 7.02 16.66 14.47
CA VAL A 8 7.56 17.48 15.57
C VAL A 8 6.83 17.12 16.86
N SER A 9 7.53 17.22 17.99
CA SER A 9 6.90 17.06 19.29
C SER A 9 6.91 18.35 20.09
N ARG A 10 5.81 18.63 20.78
CA ARG A 10 5.74 19.65 21.83
C ARG A 10 5.48 18.97 23.17
N GLN A 11 6.18 19.38 24.22
CA GLN A 11 5.83 19.02 25.59
C GLN A 11 4.72 19.97 26.06
N GLU A 12 3.59 19.39 26.44
CA GLU A 12 2.56 20.11 27.18
C GLU A 12 2.62 19.73 28.65
N TRP A 13 2.79 20.76 29.49
CA TRP A 13 2.71 20.64 30.93
C TRP A 13 1.24 20.43 31.34
N GLN A 14 1.04 19.53 32.29
CA GLN A 14 -0.28 19.25 32.88
C GLN A 14 -0.14 19.30 34.39
N GLU A 15 -1.05 20.00 35.08
CA GLU A 15 -1.05 20.01 36.55
C GLU A 15 -1.27 18.59 37.08
N ASN A 16 -0.42 18.18 38.02
CA ASN A 16 -0.40 16.86 38.69
C ASN A 16 -0.14 15.62 37.82
N ARG A 17 0.43 15.73 36.60
CA ARG A 17 0.85 14.57 35.79
C ARG A 17 2.16 14.82 35.02
N PRO A 18 2.91 13.76 34.65
CA PRO A 18 4.09 13.90 33.79
C PRO A 18 3.74 14.63 32.49
N ALA A 19 4.66 15.48 32.01
CA ALA A 19 4.46 16.26 30.79
C ALA A 19 4.10 15.34 29.60
N LYS A 20 3.03 15.70 28.89
CA LYS A 20 2.55 14.92 27.74
C LYS A 20 3.35 15.33 26.51
N LYS A 21 3.93 14.35 25.82
CA LYS A 21 4.57 14.57 24.52
C LYS A 21 3.50 14.49 23.43
N ILE A 22 3.15 15.63 22.84
CA ILE A 22 2.21 15.71 21.71
C ILE A 22 3.00 15.73 20.42
N TYR A 23 2.62 14.85 19.49
CA TYR A 23 3.23 14.76 18.17
C TYR A 23 2.34 15.43 17.13
N SER A 24 2.93 16.24 16.27
CA SER A 24 2.24 16.88 15.14
C SER A 24 3.01 16.61 13.86
N ILE A 25 2.29 16.26 12.79
CA ILE A 25 2.90 16.05 11.47
C ILE A 25 3.42 17.37 10.91
N THR A 26 4.63 17.36 10.35
CA THR A 26 5.19 18.53 9.68
C THR A 26 4.67 18.62 8.24
N GLN A 27 4.92 19.74 7.55
CA GLN A 27 4.61 19.87 6.13
C GLN A 27 5.31 18.77 5.30
N ALA A 28 6.61 18.55 5.54
CA ALA A 28 7.37 17.47 4.89
C ALA A 28 6.80 16.07 5.22
N GLY A 29 6.30 15.88 6.44
CA GLY A 29 5.58 14.67 6.83
C GLY A 29 4.28 14.46 6.06
N ARG A 30 3.49 15.53 5.87
CA ARG A 30 2.25 15.51 5.08
C ARG A 30 2.52 15.16 3.63
N GLU A 31 3.50 15.81 3.00
CA GLU A 31 3.88 15.53 1.61
C GLU A 31 4.32 14.08 1.43
N ARG A 32 5.17 13.57 2.35
CA ARG A 32 5.60 12.17 2.32
C ARG A 32 4.44 11.20 2.49
N PHE A 33 3.48 11.53 3.34
CA PHE A 33 2.28 10.72 3.55
C PHE A 33 1.37 10.69 2.31
N LEU A 34 1.11 11.85 1.70
CA LEU A 34 0.33 11.94 0.46
C LEU A 34 1.01 11.19 -0.69
N ASN A 35 2.32 11.34 -0.84
CA ASN A 35 3.09 10.56 -1.83
C ASN A 35 3.00 9.05 -1.58
N TRP A 36 3.06 8.62 -0.32
CA TRP A 36 2.89 7.21 0.05
C TRP A 36 1.50 6.69 -0.30
N ILE A 37 0.42 7.46 -0.06
CA ILE A 37 -0.95 7.08 -0.42
C ILE A 37 -1.06 6.76 -1.91
N HIS A 38 -0.45 7.57 -2.77
CA HIS A 38 -0.55 7.44 -4.23
C HIS A 38 0.56 6.58 -4.86
N SER A 39 1.35 5.87 -4.04
CA SER A 39 2.41 4.97 -4.51
C SER A 39 1.97 3.51 -4.42
N PRO A 40 2.24 2.68 -5.45
CA PRO A 40 1.95 1.24 -5.39
C PRO A 40 2.69 0.53 -4.25
N VAL A 41 2.10 -0.56 -3.78
CA VAL A 41 2.68 -1.52 -2.83
C VAL A 41 3.59 -2.49 -3.58
N LYS A 42 4.76 -2.75 -2.99
CA LYS A 42 5.85 -3.52 -3.62
C LYS A 42 5.62 -5.04 -3.61
N HIS A 43 5.05 -5.58 -2.54
CA HIS A 43 4.88 -7.03 -2.37
C HIS A 43 3.41 -7.41 -2.25
N VAL A 44 3.03 -8.52 -2.89
CA VAL A 44 1.65 -9.03 -2.90
C VAL A 44 1.14 -9.29 -1.48
N ARG A 45 2.00 -9.82 -0.59
CA ARG A 45 1.69 -10.05 0.82
C ARG A 45 1.31 -8.78 1.59
N ASP A 46 1.81 -7.62 1.16
CA ASP A 46 1.59 -6.35 1.84
C ASP A 46 0.28 -5.69 1.36
N LEU A 47 -0.31 -6.14 0.24
CA LEU A 47 -1.54 -5.56 -0.32
C LEU A 47 -2.69 -5.56 0.68
N ARG A 48 -2.92 -6.69 1.36
CA ARG A 48 -4.06 -6.83 2.27
C ARG A 48 -4.06 -5.77 3.37
N ILE A 49 -2.89 -5.37 3.85
CA ILE A 49 -2.75 -4.43 4.98
C ILE A 49 -2.46 -3.03 4.45
N GLU A 50 -1.39 -2.87 3.68
CA GLU A 50 -0.91 -1.56 3.25
C GLU A 50 -1.85 -0.93 2.20
N PHE A 51 -2.29 -1.69 1.20
CA PHE A 51 -3.14 -1.13 0.14
C PHE A 51 -4.53 -0.73 0.68
N MET A 52 -5.08 -1.53 1.59
CA MET A 52 -6.33 -1.19 2.28
C MET A 52 -6.19 0.07 3.14
N ALA A 53 -5.07 0.23 3.85
CA ALA A 53 -4.81 1.47 4.59
C ALA A 53 -4.78 2.69 3.65
N LYS A 54 -4.17 2.57 2.46
CA LYS A 54 -4.16 3.66 1.47
C LYS A 54 -5.58 4.03 1.02
N LEU A 55 -6.39 3.04 0.63
CA LEU A 55 -7.79 3.30 0.24
C LEU A 55 -8.62 3.89 1.39
N PHE A 56 -8.40 3.43 2.62
CA PHE A 56 -9.04 3.99 3.80
C PHE A 56 -8.72 5.48 3.96
N PHE A 57 -7.44 5.87 3.86
CA PHE A 57 -7.07 7.28 4.00
C PHE A 57 -7.54 8.14 2.83
N ILE A 58 -7.58 7.60 1.61
CA ILE A 58 -8.17 8.31 0.46
C ILE A 58 -9.63 8.63 0.76
N LYS A 59 -10.40 7.65 1.26
CA LYS A 59 -11.80 7.86 1.66
C LYS A 59 -11.93 8.85 2.82
N GLU A 60 -11.22 8.61 3.92
CA GLU A 60 -11.38 9.36 5.16
C GLU A 60 -10.98 10.83 5.02
N LEU A 61 -9.92 11.08 4.25
CA LEU A 61 -9.41 12.43 4.00
C LEU A 61 -10.01 13.08 2.75
N LYS A 62 -11.00 12.43 2.11
CA LYS A 62 -11.67 12.88 0.88
C LYS A 62 -10.68 13.24 -0.23
N LEU A 63 -9.63 12.44 -0.38
CA LEU A 63 -8.65 12.60 -1.44
C LEU A 63 -9.18 12.01 -2.76
N GLU A 64 -8.69 12.54 -3.86
CA GLU A 64 -8.96 11.99 -5.20
C GLU A 64 -7.98 10.85 -5.54
N GLY A 65 -8.20 10.17 -6.68
CA GLY A 65 -7.23 9.20 -7.20
C GLY A 65 -7.34 7.78 -6.64
N ALA A 66 -8.46 7.40 -6.02
CA ALA A 66 -8.73 6.02 -5.58
C ALA A 66 -8.64 5.02 -6.75
N THR A 67 -9.26 5.33 -7.88
CA THR A 67 -9.21 4.50 -9.09
C THR A 67 -7.80 4.47 -9.69
N ASP A 68 -7.09 5.60 -9.67
CA ASP A 68 -5.75 5.72 -10.27
C ASP A 68 -4.71 4.89 -9.51
N ILE A 69 -4.77 4.87 -8.18
CA ILE A 69 -3.86 4.04 -7.39
C ILE A 69 -4.17 2.54 -7.56
N ILE A 70 -5.44 2.18 -7.78
CA ILE A 70 -5.84 0.80 -8.11
C ILE A 70 -5.27 0.40 -9.47
N ASP A 71 -5.40 1.25 -10.50
CA ASP A 71 -4.88 0.96 -11.83
C ASP A 71 -3.36 0.80 -11.81
N LYS A 72 -2.64 1.75 -11.19
CA LYS A 72 -1.17 1.65 -11.01
C LYS A 72 -0.76 0.38 -10.27
N GLN A 73 -1.54 -0.05 -9.27
CA GLN A 73 -1.25 -1.29 -8.55
C GLN A 73 -1.46 -2.52 -9.43
N VAL A 74 -2.53 -2.54 -10.25
CA VAL A 74 -2.80 -3.62 -11.21
C VAL A 74 -1.66 -3.74 -12.21
N GLU A 75 -1.18 -2.63 -12.78
CA GLU A 75 -0.03 -2.61 -13.71
C GLU A 75 1.23 -3.23 -13.08
N VAL A 76 1.57 -2.84 -11.85
CA VAL A 76 2.73 -3.38 -11.13
C VAL A 76 2.60 -4.90 -10.92
N LEU A 77 1.40 -5.39 -10.60
CA LEU A 77 1.18 -6.82 -10.41
C LEU A 77 1.17 -7.61 -11.73
N GLN A 78 0.66 -7.02 -12.81
CA GLN A 78 0.69 -7.61 -14.14
C GLN A 78 2.13 -7.79 -14.64
N GLU A 79 2.98 -6.78 -14.43
CA GLU A 79 4.39 -6.89 -14.78
C GLU A 79 5.10 -7.96 -13.93
N LYS A 80 4.82 -8.01 -12.62
CA LYS A 80 5.33 -9.09 -11.75
C LYS A 80 4.86 -10.46 -12.23
N LEU A 81 3.60 -10.61 -12.62
CA LEU A 81 3.05 -11.86 -13.15
C LEU A 81 3.76 -12.26 -14.45
N ARG A 82 4.04 -11.30 -15.34
CA ARG A 82 4.79 -11.54 -16.59
C ARG A 82 6.18 -12.09 -16.30
N LEU A 83 6.92 -11.48 -15.37
CA LEU A 83 8.26 -11.94 -14.96
C LEU A 83 8.22 -13.34 -14.35
N ILE A 84 7.21 -13.62 -13.52
CA ILE A 84 6.98 -14.96 -12.98
C ILE A 84 6.75 -15.94 -14.15
N LYS A 85 5.83 -15.67 -15.08
CA LYS A 85 5.57 -16.57 -16.22
C LYS A 85 6.82 -16.91 -17.03
N VAL A 86 7.65 -15.91 -17.37
CA VAL A 86 8.92 -16.11 -18.11
C VAL A 86 9.90 -17.00 -17.33
N SER A 87 9.98 -16.86 -16.00
CA SER A 87 10.91 -17.66 -15.21
C SER A 87 10.51 -19.14 -15.10
N LYS A 88 9.26 -19.50 -15.44
CA LYS A 88 8.75 -20.88 -15.34
C LYS A 88 9.46 -21.84 -16.28
N GLU A 89 9.88 -21.36 -17.45
CA GLU A 89 10.48 -22.18 -18.52
C GLU A 89 11.81 -22.82 -18.13
N LYS A 90 12.44 -22.35 -17.04
CA LYS A 90 13.76 -22.83 -16.56
C LYS A 90 13.67 -23.72 -15.32
N ILE A 91 12.48 -24.07 -14.85
CA ILE A 91 12.28 -24.77 -13.57
C ILE A 91 12.09 -26.27 -13.78
N THR A 92 13.00 -27.07 -13.25
CA THR A 92 12.96 -28.54 -13.31
C THR A 92 12.48 -29.18 -12.01
N ASP A 93 12.87 -28.65 -10.86
CA ASP A 93 12.56 -29.14 -9.50
C ASP A 93 11.07 -28.99 -9.09
N GLU A 94 10.50 -30.03 -8.45
CA GLU A 94 9.10 -30.09 -8.04
C GLU A 94 8.73 -29.02 -7.00
N PHE A 95 9.60 -28.77 -6.03
CA PHE A 95 9.35 -27.76 -5.00
C PHE A 95 9.37 -26.35 -5.61
N GLN A 96 10.30 -26.07 -6.51
CA GLN A 96 10.34 -24.82 -7.25
C GLN A 96 9.09 -24.64 -8.13
N LYS A 97 8.59 -25.71 -8.77
CA LYS A 97 7.31 -25.67 -9.52
C LYS A 97 6.14 -25.29 -8.62
N ALA A 98 6.04 -25.90 -7.42
CA ALA A 98 4.99 -25.59 -6.46
C ALA A 98 5.09 -24.13 -5.93
N LEU A 99 6.30 -23.67 -5.59
CA LEU A 99 6.52 -22.30 -5.15
C LEU A 99 6.17 -21.28 -6.24
N HIS A 100 6.49 -21.60 -7.49
CA HIS A 100 6.20 -20.75 -8.64
C HIS A 100 4.70 -20.67 -8.94
N SER A 101 4.00 -21.82 -8.94
CA SER A 101 2.55 -21.86 -9.12
C SER A 101 1.83 -21.08 -8.02
N PHE A 102 2.28 -21.21 -6.77
CA PHE A 102 1.74 -20.46 -5.64
C PHE A 102 1.92 -18.94 -5.80
N LYS A 103 3.08 -18.47 -6.27
CA LYS A 103 3.33 -17.05 -6.56
C LYS A 103 2.42 -16.54 -7.68
N MET A 104 2.22 -17.32 -8.74
CA MET A 104 1.29 -16.98 -9.82
C MET A 104 -0.15 -16.87 -9.31
N ALA A 105 -0.61 -17.87 -8.56
CA ALA A 105 -1.97 -17.90 -8.02
C ALA A 105 -2.26 -16.67 -7.14
N GLN A 106 -1.38 -16.37 -6.18
CA GLN A 106 -1.54 -15.19 -5.34
C GLN A 106 -1.54 -13.88 -6.14
N THR A 107 -0.69 -13.77 -7.16
CA THR A 107 -0.60 -12.54 -7.96
C THR A 107 -1.86 -12.36 -8.82
N ASN A 108 -2.38 -13.43 -9.42
CA ASN A 108 -3.65 -13.40 -10.16
C ASN A 108 -4.82 -12.99 -9.26
N SER A 109 -4.99 -13.68 -8.12
CA SER A 109 -6.07 -13.38 -7.17
C SER A 109 -6.00 -11.94 -6.66
N ALA A 110 -4.80 -11.40 -6.45
CA ALA A 110 -4.61 -10.00 -6.07
C ALA A 110 -5.03 -9.03 -7.19
N ILE A 111 -4.73 -9.32 -8.46
CA ILE A 111 -5.17 -8.52 -9.59
C ILE A 111 -6.70 -8.53 -9.70
N ASP A 112 -7.32 -9.69 -9.58
CA ASP A 112 -8.77 -9.83 -9.70
C ASP A 112 -9.49 -9.08 -8.58
N TRP A 113 -9.00 -9.22 -7.35
CA TRP A 113 -9.50 -8.45 -6.20
C TRP A 113 -9.36 -6.94 -6.38
N LEU A 114 -8.24 -6.45 -6.94
CA LEU A 114 -8.06 -5.02 -7.22
C LEU A 114 -9.05 -4.49 -8.26
N LYS A 115 -9.30 -5.27 -9.31
CA LYS A 115 -10.32 -4.92 -10.33
C LYS A 115 -11.72 -4.88 -9.73
N GLU A 116 -12.05 -5.83 -8.86
CA GLU A 116 -13.31 -5.80 -8.12
C GLU A 116 -13.38 -4.58 -7.20
N CYS A 117 -12.30 -4.30 -6.47
CA CYS A 117 -12.19 -3.11 -5.62
C CYS A 117 -12.45 -1.83 -6.40
N LYS A 118 -11.94 -1.70 -7.64
CA LYS A 118 -12.19 -0.54 -8.49
C LYS A 118 -13.69 -0.24 -8.63
N ASN A 119 -14.53 -1.26 -8.74
CA ASN A 119 -15.98 -1.08 -8.88
C ASN A 119 -16.60 -0.40 -7.65
N TYR A 120 -16.11 -0.70 -6.44
CA TYR A 120 -16.61 -0.06 -5.21
C TYR A 120 -16.21 1.42 -5.09
N PHE A 121 -15.08 1.80 -5.68
CA PHE A 121 -14.57 3.18 -5.65
C PHE A 121 -14.92 3.99 -6.91
N SER A 122 -15.47 3.36 -7.95
CA SER A 122 -15.91 4.02 -9.19
C SER A 122 -17.31 4.62 -9.07
N CYS A 123 -18.16 4.05 -8.23
CA CYS A 123 -19.47 4.61 -7.93
C CYS A 123 -19.34 5.74 -6.91
N LYS A 124 -19.25 6.99 -7.39
CA LYS A 124 -19.39 8.17 -6.53
C LYS A 124 -20.73 8.12 -5.78
N HIS A 125 -20.70 8.37 -4.47
CA HIS A 125 -21.85 8.89 -3.72
C HIS A 125 -21.68 10.39 -3.58
#